data_AF-A0A9E7WAM6-F1
#
_entry.id   AF-A0A9E7WAM6-F1
#
_cell.length_a   1.000
_cell.length_b   1.000
_cell.length_c   1.000
_cell.angle_alpha   90.00
_cell.angle_beta   90.00
_cell.angle_gamma   90.00
#
_symmetry.space_group_name_H-M   'P 1'
#
loop_
_entity.id
_entity.type
_entity.pdbx_description
1 polymer ?
#
loop_
_entity_poly.entity_id
_entity_poly.type
_entity_poly.pdbx_seq_one_letter_code
_entity_poly.pdbx_strand_id
1 'polypeptide(L)'
;MRGRFPEPFADFRGALEALQSEIAYLPEMSGEIVAYSRDGRWFEIPTRFFIRRPPRFADREAAEQWVRERQQAIEQGKPGAQLMGYVVARPGDPIEKQIDDALAFRDCRLVGLEENDEICERVARWLADQVNGEW
;
A
#
# COMPACT_ATOMS: atom_id res chain seq x y z
N MET A 1 14.10 -18.64 5.51
CA MET A 1 13.73 -17.27 5.12
C MET A 1 12.21 -17.17 5.15
N ARG A 2 11.64 -16.30 5.99
CA ARG A 2 10.19 -16.22 6.31
C ARG A 2 9.36 -15.31 5.39
N GLY A 3 9.90 -14.90 4.23
CA GLY A 3 9.28 -13.87 3.38
C GLY A 3 9.38 -14.15 1.88
N ARG A 4 9.41 -15.42 1.47
CA ARG A 4 9.41 -15.80 0.05
C ARG A 4 8.46 -16.97 -0.13
N PHE A 5 7.63 -16.90 -1.17
CA PHE A 5 6.96 -18.09 -1.68
C PHE A 5 8.05 -19.08 -2.12
N PRO A 6 7.89 -20.38 -1.81
CA PRO A 6 8.96 -21.37 -1.93
C PRO A 6 9.41 -21.62 -3.38
N GLU A 7 8.55 -21.33 -4.35
CA GLU A 7 8.83 -21.44 -5.78
C GLU A 7 8.41 -20.15 -6.50
N PRO A 8 9.11 -19.76 -7.59
CA PRO A 8 8.69 -18.65 -8.42
C PRO A 8 7.32 -18.95 -9.06
N PHE A 9 6.46 -17.94 -9.14
CA PHE A 9 5.21 -18.05 -9.86
C PHE A 9 5.46 -18.12 -11.37
N ALA A 10 4.60 -18.85 -12.09
CA ALA A 10 4.71 -19.01 -13.54
C ALA A 10 4.49 -17.69 -14.29
N ASP A 11 3.68 -16.79 -13.73
CA ASP A 11 3.36 -15.50 -14.31
C ASP A 11 3.11 -14.43 -13.23
N PHE A 12 2.94 -13.19 -13.70
CA PHE A 12 2.65 -12.04 -12.86
C PHE A 12 1.30 -12.17 -12.14
N ARG A 13 0.28 -12.77 -12.78
CA ARG A 13 -1.05 -12.94 -12.18
C ARG A 13 -0.97 -13.79 -10.92
N GLY A 14 -0.31 -14.94 -10.98
CA GLY A 14 -0.15 -15.82 -9.82
C GLY A 14 0.59 -15.13 -8.67
N ALA A 15 1.60 -14.31 -8.96
CA ALA A 15 2.28 -13.53 -7.94
C ALA A 15 1.39 -12.44 -7.32
N LEU A 16 0.59 -11.75 -8.14
CA LEU A 16 -0.34 -10.73 -7.66
C LEU A 16 -1.46 -11.34 -6.80
N GLU A 17 -2.08 -12.43 -7.25
CA GLU A 17 -3.10 -13.15 -6.49
C GLU A 17 -2.57 -13.70 -5.17
N ALA A 18 -1.28 -14.09 -5.13
CA ALA A 18 -0.63 -14.50 -3.90
C ALA A 18 -0.49 -13.34 -2.90
N LEU A 19 -0.17 -12.12 -3.38
CA LEU A 19 -0.20 -10.92 -2.53
C LEU A 19 -1.63 -10.57 -2.08
N GLN A 20 -2.64 -10.83 -2.90
CA GLN A 20 -4.06 -10.56 -2.59
C GLN A 20 -4.70 -11.62 -1.68
N SER A 21 -3.96 -12.70 -1.36
CA SER A 21 -4.46 -13.77 -0.52
C SER A 21 -4.54 -13.37 0.96
N GLU A 22 -5.51 -13.94 1.68
CA GLU A 22 -5.71 -13.74 3.13
C GLU A 22 -4.51 -14.18 4.00
N ILE A 23 -3.60 -14.97 3.43
CA ILE A 23 -2.39 -15.45 4.13
C ILE A 23 -1.19 -14.52 3.90
N ALA A 24 -1.29 -13.54 2.99
CA ALA A 24 -0.26 -12.56 2.76
C ALA A 24 -0.18 -11.59 3.94
N TYR A 25 1.01 -11.47 4.54
CA TYR A 25 1.21 -10.59 5.67
C TYR A 25 1.59 -9.18 5.22
N LEU A 26 0.69 -8.21 5.42
CA LEU A 26 0.88 -6.79 5.07
C LEU A 26 1.46 -6.58 3.65
N PRO A 27 0.82 -7.14 2.60
CA PRO A 27 1.30 -7.05 1.23
C PRO A 27 1.40 -5.60 0.71
N GLU A 28 0.57 -4.69 1.22
CA GLU A 28 0.58 -3.27 0.86
C GLU A 28 1.78 -2.48 1.43
N MET A 29 2.46 -3.03 2.45
CA MET A 29 3.62 -2.41 3.08
C MET A 29 4.95 -3.02 2.63
N SER A 30 4.96 -4.30 2.25
CA SER A 30 6.18 -5.08 2.01
C SER A 30 6.11 -6.03 0.81
N GLY A 31 4.99 -6.07 0.10
CA GLY A 31 4.81 -6.92 -1.07
C GLY A 31 5.63 -6.43 -2.25
N GLU A 32 6.44 -7.34 -2.80
CA GLU A 32 7.28 -7.11 -3.97
C GLU A 32 7.03 -8.24 -4.98
N ILE A 33 7.00 -7.88 -6.26
CA ILE A 33 6.96 -8.84 -7.36
C ILE A 33 8.20 -8.61 -8.22
N VAL A 34 8.97 -9.67 -8.44
CA VAL A 34 10.19 -9.62 -9.25
C VAL A 34 10.03 -10.59 -10.42
N ALA A 35 10.17 -10.08 -11.63
CA ALA A 35 10.18 -10.87 -12.86
C ALA A 35 11.61 -11.22 -13.25
N TYR A 36 11.83 -12.45 -13.74
CA TYR A 36 13.12 -12.93 -14.21
C TYR A 36 13.02 -13.24 -15.71
N SER A 37 13.95 -12.74 -16.52
CA SER A 37 14.03 -13.01 -17.94
C SER A 37 14.99 -14.17 -18.25
N ARG A 38 14.84 -14.78 -19.44
CA ARG A 38 15.65 -15.93 -19.86
C ARG A 38 17.14 -15.62 -20.03
N ASP A 39 17.48 -14.36 -20.27
CA ASP A 39 18.87 -13.87 -20.36
C ASP A 39 19.50 -13.58 -18.99
N GLY A 40 18.78 -13.89 -17.89
CA GLY A 40 19.28 -13.74 -16.52
C GLY A 40 19.09 -12.36 -15.91
N ARG A 41 18.44 -11.41 -16.61
CA ARG A 41 18.03 -10.13 -16.01
C ARG A 41 16.85 -10.33 -15.07
N TRP A 42 16.67 -9.38 -14.16
CA TRP A 42 15.52 -9.31 -13.28
C TRP A 42 14.97 -7.89 -13.27
N PHE A 43 13.65 -7.80 -13.09
CA PHE A 43 12.91 -6.54 -13.07
C PHE A 43 11.99 -6.56 -11.86
N GLU A 44 12.23 -5.65 -10.91
CA GLU A 44 11.27 -5.39 -9.84
C GLU A 44 10.07 -4.66 -10.43
N ILE A 45 8.89 -5.26 -10.32
CA ILE A 45 7.66 -4.66 -10.84
C ILE A 45 7.30 -3.46 -9.96
N PRO A 46 7.18 -2.25 -10.53
CA PRO A 46 6.85 -1.06 -9.75
C PRO A 46 5.55 -1.23 -8.96
N THR A 47 5.62 -1.07 -7.64
CA THR A 47 4.46 -1.21 -6.73
C THR A 47 3.26 -0.35 -7.13
N ARG A 48 3.47 0.79 -7.80
CA ARG A 48 2.38 1.63 -8.36
C ARG A 48 1.42 0.91 -9.31
N PHE A 49 1.79 -0.27 -9.83
CA PHE A 49 0.88 -1.11 -10.61
C PHE A 49 -0.17 -1.81 -9.74
N PHE A 50 0.17 -2.16 -8.50
CA PHE A 50 -0.67 -3.00 -7.64
C PHE A 50 -0.92 -2.43 -6.22
N ILE A 51 -0.28 -1.32 -5.85
CA ILE A 51 -0.53 -0.57 -4.62
C ILE A 51 -1.09 0.81 -4.96
N ARG A 52 -2.33 1.06 -4.53
CA ARG A 52 -3.00 2.35 -4.59
C ARG A 52 -2.72 3.14 -3.32
N ARG A 53 -2.72 4.47 -3.45
CA ARG A 53 -2.54 5.39 -2.32
C ARG A 53 -3.70 6.38 -2.16
N PRO A 54 -4.91 5.90 -1.80
CA PRO A 54 -6.07 6.77 -1.67
C PRO A 54 -5.98 7.69 -0.44
N PRO A 55 -6.62 8.87 -0.46
CA PRO A 55 -6.89 9.64 0.76
C PRO A 55 -7.52 8.76 1.82
N ARG A 56 -7.02 8.86 3.06
CA ARG A 56 -7.63 8.18 4.20
C ARG A 56 -8.99 8.78 4.56
N PHE A 57 -9.09 10.10 4.45
CA PHE A 57 -10.32 10.86 4.70
C PHE A 57 -10.83 11.46 3.39
N ALA A 58 -12.15 11.50 3.23
CA ALA A 58 -12.78 12.06 2.03
C ALA A 58 -12.59 13.59 1.93
N ASP A 59 -12.61 14.26 3.08
CA ASP A 59 -12.56 15.71 3.19
C ASP A 59 -12.01 16.15 4.57
N ARG A 60 -11.93 17.48 4.76
CA ARG A 60 -11.46 18.09 6.01
C ARG A 60 -12.38 17.80 7.18
N GLU A 61 -13.69 17.74 6.97
CA GLU A 61 -14.66 17.50 8.05
C GLU A 61 -14.48 16.10 8.64
N ALA A 62 -14.33 15.08 7.79
CA ALA A 62 -14.04 13.72 8.22
C ALA A 62 -12.69 13.61 8.97
N ALA A 63 -11.66 14.31 8.50
CA ALA A 63 -10.36 14.36 9.16
C ALA A 63 -10.44 15.05 10.53
N GLU A 64 -11.16 16.17 10.62
CA GLU A 64 -11.36 16.93 11.85
C GLU A 64 -12.15 16.12 12.89
N GLN A 65 -13.26 15.50 12.47
CA GLN A 65 -14.06 14.64 13.34
C GLN A 65 -13.19 13.52 13.94
N TRP A 66 -12.39 12.86 13.13
CA TRP A 66 -11.48 11.81 13.58
C TRP A 66 -10.42 12.31 14.58
N VAL A 67 -9.80 13.47 14.33
CA VAL A 67 -8.83 14.08 15.25
C VAL A 67 -9.49 14.41 16.59
N ARG A 68 -10.69 15.01 16.57
CA ARG A 68 -11.43 15.40 17.78
C ARG A 68 -11.87 14.20 18.61
N GLU A 69 -12.40 13.16 17.97
CA GLU A 69 -12.78 11.91 18.64
C GLU A 69 -11.59 11.26 19.34
N ARG A 70 -10.42 11.22 18.67
CA ARG A 70 -9.19 10.73 19.27
C ARG A 70 -8.75 11.58 20.46
N GLN A 71 -8.79 12.90 20.33
CA GLN A 71 -8.40 13.81 21.40
C GLN A 71 -9.29 13.62 22.64
N GLN A 72 -10.60 13.49 22.44
CA GLN A 72 -11.55 13.17 23.50
C GLN A 72 -11.25 11.82 24.15
N ALA A 73 -10.87 10.80 23.37
CA ALA A 73 -10.46 9.50 23.90
C ALA A 73 -9.19 9.58 24.77
N ILE A 74 -8.22 10.42 24.38
CA ILE A 74 -7.00 10.68 25.17
C ILE A 74 -7.35 11.37 26.49
N GLU A 75 -8.20 12.39 26.46
CA GLU A 75 -8.67 13.13 27.64
C GLU A 75 -9.46 12.25 28.61
N GLN A 76 -10.23 11.29 28.08
CA GLN A 76 -10.94 10.28 28.87
C GLN A 76 -10.01 9.18 29.43
N GLY A 77 -8.70 9.23 29.14
CA GLY A 77 -7.73 8.24 29.60
C GLY A 77 -7.91 6.86 28.97
N LYS A 78 -8.52 6.76 27.77
CA LYS A 78 -8.71 5.47 27.10
C LYS A 78 -7.35 4.83 26.77
N PRO A 79 -7.11 3.57 27.18
CA PRO A 79 -5.85 2.88 26.89
C PRO A 79 -5.56 2.85 25.39
N GLY A 80 -4.33 3.19 25.02
CA GLY A 80 -3.87 3.16 23.62
C GLY A 80 -4.35 4.31 22.73
N ALA A 81 -5.18 5.24 23.22
CA ALA A 81 -5.69 6.35 22.41
C ALA A 81 -4.56 7.25 21.83
N GLN A 82 -3.45 7.38 22.55
CA GLN A 82 -2.26 8.10 22.07
C GLN A 82 -1.49 7.37 20.96
N LEU A 83 -1.63 6.04 20.84
CA LEU A 83 -0.99 5.25 19.79
C LEU A 83 -1.88 5.16 18.55
N MET A 84 -3.20 5.27 18.72
CA MET A 84 -4.17 5.19 17.63
C MET A 84 -3.95 6.30 16.61
N GLY A 85 -3.67 5.90 15.37
CA GLY A 85 -3.44 6.83 14.26
C GLY A 85 -2.18 7.68 14.39
N TYR A 86 -1.20 7.28 15.21
CA TYR A 86 0.05 8.02 15.39
C TYR A 86 0.78 8.25 14.05
N VAL A 87 0.74 7.27 13.14
CA VAL A 87 1.33 7.36 11.80
C VAL A 87 0.58 8.34 10.90
N VAL A 88 -0.72 8.56 11.17
CA VAL A 88 -1.59 9.44 10.38
C VAL A 88 -1.41 10.90 10.79
N ALA A 89 -1.44 11.17 12.10
CA ALA A 89 -1.21 12.49 12.66
C ALA A 89 -0.70 12.35 14.10
N ARG A 90 0.30 13.14 14.50
CA ARG A 90 0.89 13.03 15.84
C ARG A 90 0.00 13.69 16.89
N PRO A 91 -0.44 12.98 17.95
CA PRO A 91 -1.35 13.55 18.94
C PRO A 91 -0.79 14.74 19.75
N GLY A 92 0.54 14.88 19.80
CA GLY A 92 1.20 15.98 20.49
C GLY A 92 1.29 17.28 19.69
N ASP A 93 0.94 17.26 18.41
CA ASP A 93 0.98 18.45 17.56
C ASP A 93 -0.27 19.34 17.78
N PRO A 94 -0.25 20.64 17.41
CA PRO A 94 -1.45 21.46 17.42
C PRO A 94 -2.59 20.86 16.57
N ILE A 95 -3.84 21.01 17.02
CA ILE A 95 -5.02 20.38 16.38
C ILE A 95 -5.09 20.66 14.87
N GLU A 96 -4.90 21.91 14.43
CA GLU A 96 -4.92 22.23 13.00
C GLU A 96 -3.86 21.46 12.20
N LYS A 97 -2.65 21.31 12.76
CA LYS A 97 -1.60 20.50 12.13
C LYS A 97 -2.01 19.03 12.05
N GLN A 98 -2.65 18.50 13.10
CA GLN A 98 -3.15 17.12 13.08
C GLN A 98 -4.21 16.92 11.98
N ILE A 99 -5.09 17.90 11.78
CA ILE A 99 -6.12 17.87 10.71
C ILE A 99 -5.47 17.90 9.34
N ASP A 100 -4.50 18.81 9.13
CA ASP A 100 -3.80 18.94 7.84
C ASP A 100 -2.98 17.68 7.51
N ASP A 101 -2.27 17.11 8.49
CA ASP A 101 -1.53 15.85 8.32
C ASP A 101 -2.49 14.69 7.99
N ALA A 102 -3.60 14.58 8.72
CA ALA A 102 -4.62 13.57 8.48
C ALA A 102 -5.21 13.68 7.07
N LEU A 103 -5.54 14.89 6.61
CA LEU A 103 -6.09 15.15 5.29
C LEU A 103 -5.08 14.86 4.16
N ALA A 104 -3.80 15.14 4.40
CA ALA A 104 -2.71 14.83 3.47
C ALA A 104 -2.36 13.34 3.44
N PHE A 105 -2.68 12.59 4.50
CA PHE A 105 -2.34 11.18 4.61
C PHE A 105 -2.99 10.34 3.50
N ARG A 106 -2.22 9.36 3.01
CA ARG A 106 -2.66 8.39 2.01
C ARG A 106 -2.42 7.00 2.57
N ASP A 107 -3.47 6.19 2.63
CA ASP A 107 -3.34 4.78 2.99
C ASP A 107 -2.54 4.06 1.89
N CYS A 108 -1.90 2.93 2.20
CA CYS A 108 -1.45 1.99 1.18
C CYS A 108 -2.51 0.89 1.06
N ARG A 109 -3.01 0.63 -0.14
CA ARG A 109 -3.98 -0.44 -0.38
C ARG A 109 -3.57 -1.26 -1.58
N LEU A 110 -3.52 -2.58 -1.40
CA LEU A 110 -3.40 -3.51 -2.51
C LEU A 110 -4.68 -3.41 -3.37
N VAL A 111 -4.50 -3.45 -4.68
CA VAL A 111 -5.59 -3.55 -5.67
C VAL A 111 -6.43 -4.81 -5.47
N GLY A 112 -7.72 -4.73 -5.82
CA GLY A 112 -8.64 -5.87 -5.76
C GLY A 112 -8.45 -6.86 -6.92
N LEU A 113 -9.02 -8.07 -6.77
CA LEU A 113 -8.97 -9.12 -7.80
C LEU A 113 -9.60 -8.66 -9.12
N GLU A 114 -10.61 -7.80 -9.04
CA GLU A 114 -11.32 -7.21 -10.17
C GLU A 114 -10.43 -6.34 -11.08
N GLU A 115 -9.29 -5.88 -10.58
CA GLU A 115 -8.34 -5.05 -11.33
C GLU A 115 -7.26 -5.89 -12.04
N ASN A 116 -7.21 -7.20 -11.79
CA ASN A 116 -6.08 -8.03 -12.20
C ASN A 116 -5.88 -8.07 -13.73
N ASP A 117 -6.95 -8.10 -14.51
CA ASP A 117 -6.85 -8.09 -15.98
C ASP A 117 -6.14 -6.83 -16.49
N GLU A 118 -6.59 -5.65 -16.07
CA GLU A 118 -6.00 -4.36 -16.48
C GLU A 118 -4.54 -4.26 -16.03
N ILE A 119 -4.25 -4.67 -14.79
CA ILE A 119 -2.91 -4.58 -14.23
C ILE A 119 -1.97 -5.53 -14.96
N CYS A 120 -2.40 -6.75 -15.26
CA CYS A 120 -1.61 -7.71 -16.04
C CYS A 120 -1.23 -7.14 -17.41
N GLU A 121 -2.18 -6.52 -18.12
CA GLU A 121 -1.90 -5.89 -19.42
C GLU A 121 -0.92 -4.72 -19.32
N ARG A 122 -1.04 -3.90 -18.27
CA ARG A 122 -0.16 -2.75 -18.05
C ARG A 122 1.26 -3.18 -17.67
N VAL A 123 1.39 -4.19 -16.83
CA VAL A 123 2.69 -4.76 -16.44
C VAL A 123 3.33 -5.49 -17.62
N ALA A 124 2.57 -6.24 -18.42
CA ALA A 124 3.09 -6.90 -19.62
C ALA A 124 3.67 -5.89 -20.62
N ARG A 125 2.96 -4.79 -20.87
CA ARG A 125 3.48 -3.68 -21.70
C ARG A 125 4.75 -3.07 -21.12
N TRP A 126 4.74 -2.76 -19.82
CA TRP A 126 5.91 -2.21 -19.15
C TRP A 126 7.13 -3.15 -19.21
N LEU A 127 6.94 -4.45 -18.99
CA LEU A 127 8.00 -5.47 -19.10
C LEU A 127 8.54 -5.56 -20.53
N ALA A 128 7.68 -5.51 -21.54
CA ALA A 128 8.11 -5.50 -22.94
C ALA A 128 8.99 -4.27 -23.22
N ASP A 129 8.62 -3.09 -22.69
CA ASP A 129 9.44 -1.89 -22.80
C ASP A 129 10.79 -2.02 -22.08
N GLN A 130 10.84 -2.70 -20.92
CA GLN A 130 12.10 -2.93 -20.20
C GLN A 130 13.03 -3.92 -20.92
N VAL A 131 12.47 -4.92 -21.59
CA VAL A 131 13.24 -5.94 -22.30
C VAL A 131 13.77 -5.38 -23.63
N ASN A 132 12.94 -4.61 -24.35
CA ASN A 132 13.24 -4.05 -25.67
C ASN A 132 13.90 -2.66 -25.61
N GLY A 133 13.84 -1.98 -24.46
CA GLY A 133 14.60 -0.77 -24.21
C GLY A 133 16.08 -1.11 -24.09
N GLU A 134 16.81 -0.94 -25.20
CA GLU A 134 18.27 -0.93 -25.20
C GLU A 134 18.78 0.17 -24.27
N TRP A 135 19.82 -0.14 -23.48
CA TRP A 135 20.52 0.80 -22.59
C TRP A 135 21.49 1.68 -23.37
#